data_AF-A0A528FJ09-F1
#
_entry.id   AF-A0A528FJ09-F1
#
_cell.length_a   1.000
_cell.length_b   1.000
_cell.length_c   1.000
_cell.angle_alpha   90.00
_cell.angle_beta   90.00
_cell.angle_gamma   90.00
#
_symmetry.space_group_name_H-M   'P 1'
#
loop_
_entity.id
_entity.type
_entity.pdbx_description
1 polymer ?
#
loop_
_entity_poly.entity_id
_entity_poly.type
_entity_poly.pdbx_seq_one_letter_code
_entity_poly.pdbx_strand_id
1 'polypeptide(L)'
;RDTRGLIKLVADAGNGRLLGAHVLAPEGADSIQTATLAIKQGLTVDGLADTIFPYLTTVEGLKLAALSFDKDIAKLSCCAG
;
A
#
# COMPACT_ATOMS: atom_id res chain seq x y z
N ARG A 1 -6.09 -10.55 17.86
CA ARG A 1 -5.47 -9.78 16.74
C ARG A 1 -5.68 -8.31 17.06
N ASP A 2 -4.62 -7.52 17.17
CA ASP A 2 -4.75 -6.07 17.29
C ASP A 2 -4.90 -5.48 15.87
N THR A 3 -5.92 -4.67 15.65
CA THR A 3 -6.23 -4.07 14.34
C THR A 3 -6.30 -2.55 14.41
N ARG A 4 -5.90 -1.96 15.53
CA ARG A 4 -5.83 -0.50 15.65
C ARG A 4 -4.74 0.02 14.72
N GLY A 5 -5.10 1.03 13.92
CA GLY A 5 -4.17 1.60 12.95
C GLY A 5 -4.83 1.92 11.62
N LEU A 6 -4.01 2.38 10.67
CA LEU A 6 -4.39 2.59 9.28
C LEU A 6 -3.17 2.68 8.37
N ILE A 7 -3.34 2.32 7.11
CA ILE A 7 -2.44 2.69 6.01
C ILE A 7 -3.26 3.51 5.03
N LYS A 8 -2.79 4.73 4.72
CA LYS A 8 -3.45 5.64 3.77
C LYS A 8 -2.45 6.02 2.68
N LEU A 9 -2.83 5.81 1.43
CA LEU A 9 -2.09 6.27 0.27
C LEU A 9 -2.79 7.50 -0.34
N VAL A 10 -2.00 8.39 -0.92
CA VAL A 10 -2.46 9.56 -1.66
C VAL A 10 -1.86 9.48 -3.05
N ALA A 11 -2.69 9.55 -4.07
CA ALA A 11 -2.27 9.46 -5.47
C ALA A 11 -2.82 10.64 -6.28
N ASP A 12 -2.12 10.96 -7.36
CA ASP A 12 -2.56 11.93 -8.35
C ASP A 12 -3.78 11.39 -9.11
N ALA A 13 -4.84 12.19 -9.21
CA ALA A 13 -6.08 11.76 -9.84
C ALA A 13 -5.99 11.61 -11.37
N GLY A 14 -5.03 12.28 -12.03
CA GLY A 14 -4.88 12.26 -13.47
C GLY A 14 -4.05 11.08 -13.99
N ASN A 15 -2.99 10.71 -13.26
CA ASN A 15 -2.05 9.68 -13.70
C ASN A 15 -1.78 8.56 -12.69
N GLY A 16 -2.44 8.57 -11.52
CA GLY A 16 -2.29 7.53 -10.50
C GLY A 16 -0.92 7.51 -9.80
N ARG A 17 -0.05 8.50 -10.04
CA ARG A 17 1.26 8.58 -9.40
C ARG A 17 1.10 8.66 -7.89
N LEU A 18 1.87 7.85 -7.15
CA LEU A 18 1.87 7.90 -5.69
C LEU A 18 2.53 9.20 -5.21
N LEU A 19 1.75 10.01 -4.49
CA LEU A 19 2.17 11.32 -3.96
C LEU A 19 2.56 11.25 -2.48
N GLY A 20 1.98 10.33 -1.72
CA GLY A 20 2.21 10.24 -0.29
C GLY A 20 1.64 8.98 0.35
N ALA A 21 2.15 8.67 1.56
CA ALA A 21 1.66 7.58 2.39
C ALA A 21 1.67 7.98 3.86
N HIS A 22 0.70 7.48 4.63
CA HIS A 22 0.66 7.55 6.08
C HIS A 22 0.48 6.14 6.64
N VAL A 23 1.27 5.79 7.65
CA VAL A 23 1.22 4.48 8.30
C VAL A 23 1.10 4.70 9.80
N LEU A 24 -0.01 4.23 10.37
CA LEU A 24 -0.25 4.11 11.81
C LEU A 24 -0.40 2.62 12.10
N ALA A 25 0.69 1.94 12.44
CA ALA A 25 0.71 0.51 12.75
C ALA A 25 1.99 0.20 13.55
N PRO A 26 2.04 -0.94 14.27
CA PRO A 26 3.31 -1.54 14.66
C PRO A 26 4.22 -1.66 13.42
N GLU A 27 5.52 -1.44 13.56
CA GLU A 27 6.50 -1.51 12.44
C GLU A 27 6.22 -0.52 11.29
N GLY A 28 5.42 0.52 11.54
CA GLY A 28 5.10 1.53 10.54
C GLY A 28 6.32 2.31 10.05
N ALA A 29 7.33 2.49 10.91
CA ALA A 29 8.61 3.13 10.57
C ALA A 29 9.44 2.31 9.58
N ASP A 30 9.32 0.98 9.60
CA ASP A 30 10.02 0.11 8.63
C ASP A 30 9.23 0.06 7.32
N SER A 31 7.90 -0.09 7.42
CA SER A 31 7.01 -0.19 6.26
C SER A 31 6.98 1.10 5.43
N ILE A 32 7.07 2.28 6.07
CA ILE A 32 7.05 3.57 5.37
C ILE A 32 8.25 3.74 4.42
N GLN A 33 9.38 3.06 4.67
CA GLN A 33 10.55 3.16 3.80
C GLN A 33 10.26 2.64 2.38
N THR A 34 9.43 1.61 2.24
CA THR A 34 8.98 1.11 0.94
C THR A 34 8.16 2.17 0.20
N ALA A 35 7.24 2.85 0.89
CA ALA A 35 6.47 3.94 0.30
C ALA A 35 7.36 5.13 -0.10
N THR A 36 8.36 5.47 0.71
CA THR A 36 9.36 6.50 0.40
C THR A 36 10.10 6.19 -0.90
N LEU A 37 10.57 4.95 -1.08
CA LEU A 37 11.22 4.53 -2.32
C LEU A 37 10.25 4.53 -3.50
N ALA A 38 9.02 4.06 -3.32
CA ALA A 38 8.00 4.08 -4.37
C ALA A 38 7.71 5.50 -4.89
N ILE A 39 7.56 6.46 -3.97
CA ILE A 39 7.35 7.89 -4.31
C ILE A 39 8.58 8.46 -5.01
N LYS A 40 9.79 8.18 -4.50
CA LYS A 40 11.05 8.64 -5.10
C LYS A 40 11.23 8.13 -6.53
N GLN A 41 10.84 6.89 -6.79
CA GLN A 41 10.90 6.28 -8.12
C GLN A 41 9.73 6.69 -9.02
N GLY A 42 8.76 7.44 -8.51
CA GLY A 42 7.61 7.90 -9.29
C GLY A 42 6.63 6.79 -9.65
N LEU A 43 6.53 5.73 -8.84
CA LEU A 43 5.58 4.65 -9.07
C LEU A 43 4.13 5.14 -9.01
N THR A 44 3.26 4.49 -9.77
CA THR A 44 1.81 4.62 -9.65
C THR A 44 1.27 3.67 -8.57
N VAL A 45 0.00 3.87 -8.16
CA VAL A 45 -0.70 2.91 -7.29
C VAL A 45 -0.75 1.51 -7.90
N ASP A 46 -0.97 1.41 -9.22
CA ASP A 46 -0.96 0.14 -9.94
C ASP A 46 0.41 -0.52 -9.92
N GLY A 47 1.47 0.25 -10.18
CA GLY A 47 2.84 -0.27 -10.11
C GLY A 47 3.22 -0.75 -8.71
N LEU A 48 2.68 -0.12 -7.66
CA LEU A 48 2.83 -0.60 -6.30
C LEU A 48 2.03 -1.89 -6.04
N ALA A 49 0.79 -1.97 -6.54
CA ALA A 49 -0.08 -3.14 -6.40
C ALA A 49 0.48 -4.39 -7.13
N ASP A 50 1.11 -4.19 -8.28
CA ASP A 50 1.74 -5.23 -9.11
C ASP A 50 3.04 -5.78 -8.49
N THR A 51 3.59 -5.11 -7.47
CA THR A 51 4.78 -5.59 -6.78
C THR A 51 4.45 -6.78 -5.87
N ILE A 52 5.38 -7.72 -5.74
CA ILE A 52 5.25 -8.85 -4.81
C ILE A 52 5.63 -8.39 -3.40
N PHE A 53 4.69 -8.56 -2.46
CA PHE A 53 4.92 -8.32 -1.03
C PHE A 53 4.85 -9.64 -0.26
N PRO A 54 5.69 -9.84 0.77
CA PRO A 54 5.60 -11.01 1.63
C PRO A 54 4.28 -11.01 2.41
N TYR A 55 3.56 -12.13 2.37
CA TYR A 55 2.30 -12.32 3.09
C TYR A 55 2.47 -12.22 4.61
N LEU A 56 1.46 -11.70 5.32
CA LEU A 56 1.43 -11.50 6.78
C LEU A 56 2.51 -10.54 7.31
N THR A 57 2.87 -9.54 6.51
CA THR A 57 3.77 -8.47 6.94
C THR A 57 3.04 -7.13 6.99
N THR A 58 3.45 -6.23 7.87
CA THR A 58 2.90 -4.86 7.92
C THR A 58 3.04 -4.16 6.56
N VAL A 59 4.13 -4.42 5.85
CA VAL A 59 4.43 -3.81 4.55
C VAL A 59 3.50 -4.31 3.43
N GLU A 60 2.95 -5.53 3.53
CA GLU A 60 1.88 -6.03 2.63
C GLU A 60 0.66 -5.11 2.62
N GLY A 61 0.38 -4.46 3.76
CA GLY A 61 -0.71 -3.50 3.85
C GLY A 61 -0.61 -2.33 2.87
N LEU A 62 0.60 -1.99 2.37
CA LEU A 62 0.77 -1.02 1.29
C LEU A 62 0.17 -1.52 -0.03
N LYS A 63 0.39 -2.80 -0.37
CA LYS A 63 -0.22 -3.42 -1.55
C LYS A 63 -1.74 -3.48 -1.43
N LEU A 64 -2.25 -3.91 -0.28
CA LEU A 64 -3.70 -3.97 -0.05
C LEU A 64 -4.34 -2.58 -0.13
N ALA A 65 -3.69 -1.55 0.41
CA ALA A 65 -4.14 -0.16 0.29
C ALA A 65 -4.11 0.33 -1.17
N ALA A 66 -3.10 -0.04 -1.95
CA ALA A 66 -3.03 0.28 -3.37
C ALA A 66 -4.16 -0.38 -4.17
N LEU A 67 -4.43 -1.68 -3.93
CA LEU A 67 -5.54 -2.39 -4.57
C LEU A 67 -6.92 -1.80 -4.27
N SER A 68 -7.07 -1.12 -3.13
CA SER A 68 -8.33 -0.51 -2.72
C SER A 68 -8.77 0.69 -3.56
N PHE A 69 -7.90 1.20 -4.43
CA PHE A 69 -8.28 2.25 -5.38
C PHE A 69 -9.32 1.75 -6.39
N ASP A 70 -9.22 0.49 -6.82
CA ASP A 70 -10.08 -0.08 -7.86
C ASP A 70 -10.89 -1.31 -7.40
N LYS A 71 -10.45 -2.01 -6.35
CA LYS A 71 -11.01 -3.29 -5.91
C LYS A 71 -11.55 -3.21 -4.49
N ASP A 72 -12.65 -3.93 -4.24
CA ASP A 72 -13.16 -4.15 -2.89
C ASP A 72 -12.30 -5.20 -2.17
N ILE A 73 -11.51 -4.77 -1.18
CA ILE A 73 -10.60 -5.64 -0.41
C ILE A 73 -11.36 -6.84 0.18
N ALA A 74 -12.62 -6.68 0.60
CA ALA A 74 -13.38 -7.75 1.24
C ALA A 74 -13.68 -8.93 0.31
N LYS A 75 -13.51 -8.76 -1.01
CA LYS A 75 -13.75 -9.78 -2.04
C LYS A 75 -12.47 -10.37 -2.62
N LEU A 76 -11.30 -9.92 -2.14
CA LEU A 76 -10.01 -10.42 -2.62
C LEU A 76 -9.71 -11.82 -2.06
N SER A 77 -9.04 -12.63 -2.86
CA SER A 77 -8.40 -13.86 -2.38
C SER A 77 -7.14 -13.52 -1.56
N CYS A 78 -6.61 -14.50 -0.83
CA CYS A 78 -5.59 -14.37 0.22
C CYS A 78 -4.16 -13.97 -0.24
N CYS A 79 -4.02 -13.23 -1.33
CA CYS A 79 -2.79 -12.61 -1.84
C CYS A 79 -3.07 -11.90 -3.19
N ALA A 80 -4.33 -11.54 -3.47
CA ALA A 80 -4.73 -11.07 -4.78
C ALA A 80 -3.86 -9.87 -5.23
N GLY A 81 -3.35 -9.96 -6.46
CA GLY A 81 -2.85 -8.81 -7.23
C GLY A 81 -3.97 -8.20 -8.05
#